data_AF-A0A7G8WLC3-F1
#
_entry.id   AF-A0A7G8WLC3-F1
#
_cell.length_a   1.000
_cell.length_b   1.000
_cell.length_c   1.000
_cell.angle_alpha   90.00
_cell.angle_beta   90.00
_cell.angle_gamma   90.00
#
_symmetry.space_group_name_H-M   'P 1'
#
loop_
_entity.id
_entity.type
_entity.pdbx_description
1 polymer ?
#
loop_
_entity_poly.entity_id
_entity_poly.type
_entity_poly.pdbx_seq_one_letter_code
_entity_poly.pdbx_strand_id
1 'polypeptide(L)'
;MSDIPANSGLVVKAPGGQVILAKANGKVVAHSAVCTHQGAIIDGTGTCPLHGSQFNPSTGAVLAGPANQPLAAVPVTESGGKVYST
;
A
#
# COMPACT_ATOMS: atom_id res chain seq x y z
N MET A 1 -9.66 -9.33 8.53
CA MET A 1 -9.95 -9.36 7.06
C MET A 1 -11.11 -8.45 6.67
N SER A 2 -12.05 -8.20 7.58
CA SER A 2 -13.06 -7.14 7.47
C SER A 2 -12.50 -5.72 7.61
N ASP A 3 -11.19 -5.58 7.80
CA ASP A 3 -10.52 -4.33 8.21
C ASP A 3 -9.80 -3.61 7.06
N ILE A 4 -9.68 -4.22 5.87
CA ILE A 4 -9.18 -3.51 4.67
C ILE A 4 -10.40 -2.85 4.03
N PRO A 5 -10.51 -1.51 4.04
CA PRO A 5 -11.70 -0.85 3.53
C PRO A 5 -11.79 -0.99 2.01
N ALA A 6 -13.02 -1.00 1.48
CA ALA A 6 -13.24 -0.97 0.04
C ALA A 6 -12.72 0.36 -0.53
N ASN A 7 -11.92 0.30 -1.59
CA ASN A 7 -11.31 1.45 -2.28
C ASN A 7 -10.28 2.24 -1.46
N SER A 8 -9.76 1.68 -0.37
CA SER A 8 -8.57 2.19 0.32
C SER A 8 -7.71 1.02 0.81
N GLY A 9 -6.70 1.29 1.64
CA GLY A 9 -5.81 0.30 2.20
C GLY A 9 -5.56 0.49 3.70
N LEU A 10 -4.95 -0.53 4.28
CA LEU A 10 -4.53 -0.56 5.68
C LEU A 10 -3.00 -0.51 5.73
N VAL A 11 -2.45 0.54 6.33
CA VAL A 11 -1.00 0.66 6.52
C VAL A 11 -0.59 -0.10 7.78
N VAL A 12 0.33 -1.06 7.63
CA VAL A 12 0.82 -1.92 8.72
C VAL A 12 2.34 -2.01 8.72
N LYS A 13 2.92 -2.38 9.87
CA LYS A 13 4.35 -2.70 9.98
C LYS A 13 4.61 -4.14 9.54
N ALA A 14 5.68 -4.36 8.80
CA ALA A 14 6.19 -5.66 8.38
C ALA A 14 7.72 -5.73 8.60
N PRO A 15 8.35 -6.92 8.59
CA PRO A 15 9.79 -7.09 8.84
C PRO A 15 10.73 -6.31 7.90
N GLY A 16 10.23 -5.82 6.75
CA GLY A 16 10.98 -5.00 5.78
C GLY A 16 10.57 -3.52 5.71
N GLY A 17 9.70 -3.05 6.61
CA GLY A 17 9.19 -1.67 6.61
C GLY A 17 7.67 -1.61 6.72
N GLN A 18 7.10 -0.44 6.43
CA GLN A 18 5.64 -0.29 6.41
C GLN A 18 5.10 -0.63 5.03
N VAL A 19 3.98 -1.35 5.00
CA VAL A 19 3.27 -1.74 3.78
C VAL A 19 1.83 -1.27 3.85
N ILE A 20 1.24 -1.02 2.69
CA ILE A 20 -0.20 -0.80 2.54
C ILE A 20 -0.82 -2.08 1.99
N LEU A 21 -1.78 -2.64 2.73
CA LEU A 21 -2.59 -3.77 2.32
C LEU A 21 -3.87 -3.28 1.65
N ALA A 22 -4.21 -3.81 0.48
CA ALA A 22 -5.44 -3.47 -0.23
C ALA A 22 -6.09 -4.71 -0.84
N LYS A 23 -7.30 -4.55 -1.40
CA LYS A 23 -7.97 -5.59 -2.18
C LYS A 23 -7.87 -5.28 -3.68
N ALA A 24 -7.49 -6.28 -4.46
CA ALA A 24 -7.52 -6.24 -5.93
C ALA A 24 -8.18 -7.52 -6.44
N ASN A 25 -9.31 -7.39 -7.15
CA ASN A 25 -10.08 -8.53 -7.67
C ASN A 25 -10.37 -9.61 -6.61
N GLY A 26 -10.74 -9.17 -5.39
CA GLY A 26 -11.04 -10.05 -4.24
C GLY A 26 -9.83 -10.58 -3.47
N LYS A 27 -8.61 -10.46 -4.00
CA LYS A 27 -7.37 -10.92 -3.35
C LYS A 27 -6.69 -9.81 -2.56
N VAL A 28 -6.00 -10.16 -1.48
CA VAL A 28 -5.11 -9.20 -0.80
C VAL A 28 -3.88 -8.97 -1.64
N VAL A 29 -3.51 -7.71 -1.77
CA VAL A 29 -2.23 -7.25 -2.32
C VAL A 29 -1.53 -6.38 -1.30
N ALA A 30 -0.21 -6.29 -1.41
CA ALA A 30 0.60 -5.42 -0.57
C ALA A 30 1.60 -4.64 -1.42
N HIS A 31 1.79 -3.38 -1.07
CA HIS A 31 2.84 -2.53 -1.62
C HIS A 31 3.57 -1.84 -0.48
N SER A 32 4.78 -1.35 -0.74
CA SER A 32 5.47 -0.47 0.20
C SER A 32 4.61 0.75 0.51
N ALA A 33 4.49 1.13 1.78
CA ALA A 33 3.85 2.39 2.18
C ALA A 33 4.82 3.59 2.09
N VAL A 34 6.05 3.37 1.63
CA VAL A 34 7.07 4.41 1.48
C VAL A 34 6.84 5.14 0.16
N CYS A 35 6.49 6.43 0.26
CA CYS A 35 6.36 7.33 -0.88
C CYS A 35 7.68 7.39 -1.66
N THR A 36 7.61 7.11 -2.96
CA THR A 36 8.76 7.06 -3.86
C THR A 36 9.37 8.43 -4.18
N HIS A 37 8.73 9.52 -3.76
CA HIS A 37 9.29 10.86 -3.92
C HIS A 37 10.47 11.09 -2.97
N GLN A 38 10.25 10.99 -1.66
CA GLN A 38 11.25 11.33 -0.62
C GLN A 38 11.15 10.45 0.64
N GLY A 39 10.46 9.30 0.56
CA GLY A 39 10.52 8.29 1.61
C GLY A 39 9.52 8.46 2.78
N ALA A 40 8.60 9.40 2.71
CA ALA A 40 7.54 9.53 3.73
C ALA A 40 6.54 8.38 3.69
N ILE A 41 5.89 8.08 4.81
CA ILE A 41 4.84 7.05 4.85
C ILE A 41 3.51 7.65 4.35
N ILE A 42 2.90 6.98 3.37
CA ILE A 42 1.56 7.31 2.89
C ILE A 42 0.49 6.88 3.89
N ASP A 43 -0.68 7.51 3.83
CA ASP A 43 -1.85 7.08 4.59
C ASP A 43 -2.61 5.92 3.91
N GLY A 44 -3.68 5.46 4.55
CA GLY A 44 -4.52 4.37 4.04
C GLY A 44 -5.25 4.71 2.72
N THR A 45 -5.37 5.98 2.33
CA THR A 45 -5.91 6.35 1.02
C THR A 45 -4.87 6.25 -0.09
N GLY A 46 -3.60 6.03 0.26
CA GLY A 46 -2.48 6.10 -0.67
C GLY A 46 -1.96 7.52 -0.86
N THR A 47 -2.28 8.46 0.04
CA THR A 47 -1.84 9.86 -0.05
C THR A 47 -0.61 10.11 0.81
N CYS A 48 0.40 10.75 0.24
CA CYS A 48 1.58 11.20 0.97
C CYS A 48 1.31 12.54 1.67
N PRO A 49 1.45 12.63 3.00
CA PRO A 49 1.11 13.83 3.76
C PRO A 49 2.07 15.01 3.55
N LEU A 50 3.26 14.78 2.97
CA LEU A 50 4.25 15.85 2.81
C LEU A 50 3.97 16.75 1.61
N HIS A 51 3.68 16.15 0.45
CA HIS A 51 3.57 16.88 -0.82
C HIS A 51 2.35 16.47 -1.65
N GLY A 52 1.48 15.61 -1.10
CA GLY A 52 0.23 15.23 -1.74
C GLY A 52 0.34 14.22 -2.88
N SER A 53 1.48 13.51 -3.05
CA SER A 53 1.54 12.41 -4.02
C SER A 53 0.48 11.36 -3.71
N GLN A 54 -0.22 10.89 -4.74
CA GLN A 54 -1.30 9.92 -4.61
C GLN A 54 -0.95 8.65 -5.33
N PHE A 55 -1.23 7.51 -4.71
CA PHE A 55 -1.00 6.18 -5.25
C PHE A 55 -2.28 5.37 -5.14
N ASN A 56 -2.50 4.47 -6.09
CA ASN A 56 -3.58 3.49 -6.00
C ASN A 56 -3.16 2.35 -5.06
N PRO A 57 -3.83 2.13 -3.91
CA PRO A 57 -3.44 1.07 -2.97
C PRO A 57 -3.53 -0.34 -3.56
N SER A 58 -4.43 -0.59 -4.50
CA SER A 58 -4.64 -1.90 -5.12
C SER A 58 -3.61 -2.25 -6.19
N THR A 59 -2.98 -1.25 -6.83
CA THR A 59 -2.03 -1.49 -7.93
C THR A 59 -0.63 -0.93 -7.68
N GLY A 60 -0.46 -0.06 -6.70
CA GLY A 60 0.78 0.69 -6.44
C GLY A 60 1.03 1.84 -7.42
N ALA A 61 0.18 2.01 -8.44
CA ALA A 61 0.38 3.00 -9.49
C ALA A 61 0.32 4.44 -8.95
N VAL A 62 1.16 5.31 -9.50
CA VAL A 62 1.06 6.76 -9.26
C VAL A 62 -0.22 7.29 -9.90
N LEU A 63 -0.99 8.04 -9.13
CA LEU A 63 -2.18 8.78 -9.58
C LEU A 63 -1.89 10.28 -9.68
N ALA A 64 -1.09 10.81 -8.77
CA ALA A 64 -0.68 12.22 -8.76
C ALA A 64 0.74 12.40 -8.19
N GLY A 65 1.51 13.31 -8.81
CA GLY A 65 2.87 13.64 -8.40
C GLY A 65 2.95 14.45 -7.09
N PRO A 66 4.16 14.83 -6.63
CA PRO A 66 5.45 14.80 -7.34
C PRO A 66 6.11 13.43 -7.54
N ALA A 67 5.70 12.38 -6.83
CA ALA A 67 6.20 11.04 -7.11
C ALA A 67 5.97 10.64 -8.58
N ASN A 68 6.94 9.99 -9.20
CA ASN A 68 6.87 9.54 -10.60
C ASN A 68 7.19 8.04 -10.77
N GLN A 69 7.41 7.34 -9.67
CA GLN A 69 7.60 5.88 -9.63
C GLN A 69 6.49 5.22 -8.80
N PRO A 70 5.96 4.07 -9.22
CA PRO A 70 4.95 3.35 -8.46
C PRO A 70 5.51 2.82 -7.13
N LEU A 71 4.63 2.53 -6.18
CA LEU A 71 5.00 1.81 -4.96
C LEU A 71 5.52 0.41 -5.32
N ALA A 72 6.56 -0.03 -4.62
CA ALA A 72 7.11 -1.37 -4.82
C ALA A 72 6.13 -2.43 -4.31
N ALA A 73 5.81 -3.43 -5.14
CA ALA A 73 4.99 -4.56 -4.72
C ALA A 73 5.71 -5.39 -3.66
N VAL A 74 4.95 -5.86 -2.67
CA VAL A 74 5.45 -6.72 -1.60
C VAL A 74 4.74 -8.07 -1.69
N PRO A 75 5.46 -9.17 -1.94
CA PRO A 75 4.88 -10.51 -1.96
C PRO A 75 4.19 -10.85 -0.63
N VAL A 76 2.91 -11.20 -0.71
CA VAL A 76 2.11 -11.62 0.45
C VAL A 76 1.23 -12.83 0.10
N THR A 77 0.99 -13.67 1.09
CA THR A 77 0.04 -14.78 1.01
C THR A 77 -1.03 -14.63 2.08
N GLU A 78 -2.28 -14.92 1.71
CA GLU A 78 -3.41 -14.97 2.63
C GLU A 78 -3.67 -16.42 3.05
N SER A 79 -3.71 -16.68 4.36
CA SER A 79 -4.06 -18.00 4.90
C SER A 79 -4.77 -17.88 6.25
N GLY A 80 -5.91 -18.56 6.40
CA GLY A 80 -6.68 -18.57 7.65
C GLY A 80 -7.11 -17.17 8.15
N GLY A 81 -7.37 -16.24 7.23
CA GLY A 81 -7.75 -14.85 7.57
C GLY A 81 -6.59 -13.98 8.06
N LYS A 82 -5.35 -14.45 7.90
CA LYS A 82 -4.13 -13.69 8.19
C LYS A 82 -3.33 -13.47 6.90
N VAL A 83 -2.58 -12.37 6.88
CA VAL A 83 -1.69 -12.01 5.78
C VAL A 83 -0.26 -12.23 6.25
N TYR A 84 0.52 -12.95 5.45
CA TYR A 84 1.92 -13.26 5.70
C TYR A 84 2.76 -12.66 4.57
N SER A 85 3.86 -11.99 4.90
CA SER A 85 4.91 -11.71 3.92
C SER A 85 5.61 -13.02 3.58
N THR A 86 5.83 -13.27 2.29
CA THR A 86 6.58 -14.45 1.81
C THR A 86 8.05 -14.15 1.62
#